data_AF-A0A8J4GD74-F1
#
_entry.id   AF-A0A8J4GD74-F1
#
_cell.length_a   1.000
_cell.length_b   1.000
_cell.length_c   1.000
_cell.angle_alpha   90.00
_cell.angle_beta   90.00
_cell.angle_gamma   90.00
#
_symmetry.space_group_name_H-M   'P 1'
#
loop_
_entity.id
_entity.type
_entity.pdbx_description
1 polymer ?
#
loop_
_entity_poly.entity_id
_entity_poly.type
_entity_poly.pdbx_seq_one_letter_code
_entity_poly.pdbx_strand_id
1 'polypeptide(L)'
;MARLHIHPVGLFLLFFGLLSWVVALGGLGASTKDCTESAKKQKQASCANFYQLEWWSIWFEFILLVIMILTCFTVAFDRARHIFLTYLGMVTVLLTIMARNFITNSFTLISQDGQPFGTFKTDAYSAAAAGAVLLCITNFALIIFVGLGAAAPSNPYASLSNTPAPTSLQTGSTAPVEQKYQPSTYQPSNF
;
A
#
# COMPACT_ATOMS: atom_id res chain seq x y z
N MET A 1 10.82 24.99 12.53
CA MET A 1 9.72 24.01 12.61
C MET A 1 8.96 24.03 11.29
N ALA A 2 9.24 23.10 10.38
CA ALA A 2 8.49 23.00 9.14
C ALA A 2 7.08 22.49 9.48
N ARG A 3 6.06 23.32 9.23
CA ARG A 3 4.66 22.89 9.35
C ARG A 3 4.41 21.91 8.22
N LEU A 4 4.28 20.63 8.55
CA LEU A 4 3.82 19.60 7.62
C LEU A 4 2.41 20.05 7.17
N HIS A 5 2.30 20.54 5.94
CA HIS A 5 1.01 20.89 5.35
C HIS A 5 0.28 19.55 5.12
N ILE A 6 -0.42 19.07 6.14
CA ILE A 6 -1.28 17.89 6.03
C ILE A 6 -2.27 18.20 4.91
N HIS A 7 -2.18 17.48 3.80
CA HIS A 7 -3.13 17.66 2.71
C HIS A 7 -4.51 17.26 3.23
N PRO A 8 -5.47 18.22 3.36
CA PRO A 8 -6.78 17.92 3.93
C PRO A 8 -7.52 16.85 3.12
N VAL A 9 -7.19 16.75 1.82
CA VAL A 9 -7.69 15.72 0.91
C VAL A 9 -7.22 14.32 1.29
N GLY A 10 -5.95 14.14 1.67
CA GLY A 10 -5.43 12.82 2.06
C GLY A 10 -6.06 12.32 3.35
N LEU A 11 -6.25 13.22 4.32
CA LEU A 11 -6.94 12.91 5.57
C LEU A 11 -8.42 12.56 5.33
N PHE A 12 -9.11 13.32 4.46
CA PHE A 12 -10.47 13.00 4.05
C PHE A 12 -10.58 11.60 3.41
N LEU A 13 -9.65 11.24 2.52
CA LEU A 13 -9.61 9.92 1.89
C LEU A 13 -9.40 8.79 2.90
N LEU A 14 -8.56 8.98 3.92
CA LEU A 14 -8.37 7.99 4.98
C LEU A 14 -9.64 7.77 5.81
N PHE A 15 -10.36 8.85 6.16
CA PHE A 15 -11.64 8.72 6.85
C PHE A 15 -12.71 8.05 5.97
N PHE A 16 -12.77 8.42 4.69
CA PHE A 16 -13.66 7.79 3.73
C PHE A 16 -13.32 6.30 3.54
N GLY A 17 -12.04 5.95 3.55
CA GLY A 17 -11.55 4.58 3.54
C GLY A 17 -12.01 3.79 4.77
N LEU A 18 -11.90 4.36 5.96
CA LEU A 18 -12.41 3.74 7.19
C LEU A 18 -13.93 3.53 7.17
N LEU A 19 -14.70 4.49 6.65
CA LEU A 19 -16.15 4.31 6.50
C LEU A 19 -16.47 3.20 5.50
N SER A 20 -15.78 3.17 4.36
CA SER A 20 -15.91 2.10 3.35
C SER A 20 -15.52 0.73 3.93
N TRP A 21 -14.50 0.70 4.78
CA TRP A 21 -14.08 -0.49 5.52
C TRP A 21 -15.17 -1.04 6.43
N VAL A 22 -15.87 -0.18 7.18
CA VAL A 22 -17.00 -0.60 8.03
C VAL A 22 -18.11 -1.26 7.19
N VAL A 23 -18.41 -0.70 6.02
CA VAL A 23 -19.41 -1.27 5.10
C VAL A 23 -18.96 -2.64 4.59
N ALA A 24 -17.71 -2.75 4.17
CA ALA A 24 -17.15 -4.02 3.69
C ALA A 24 -17.14 -5.10 4.79
N LEU A 25 -16.77 -4.73 6.02
CA LEU A 25 -16.78 -5.60 7.20
C LEU A 25 -18.20 -6.07 7.53
N GLY A 26 -19.19 -5.16 7.50
CA GLY A 26 -20.59 -5.49 7.74
C GLY A 26 -21.14 -6.49 6.72
N GLY A 27 -20.86 -6.26 5.43
CA GLY A 27 -21.24 -7.18 4.36
C GLY A 27 -20.58 -8.56 4.50
N LEU A 28 -19.26 -8.60 4.76
CA LEU A 28 -18.51 -9.84 4.96
C LEU A 28 -18.98 -10.62 6.20
N GLY A 29 -19.30 -9.91 7.28
CA GLY A 29 -19.85 -10.51 8.50
C GLY A 29 -21.21 -11.15 8.26
N ALA A 30 -22.09 -10.45 7.54
CA ALA A 30 -23.40 -10.99 7.16
C ALA A 30 -23.29 -12.21 6.22
N SER A 31 -22.41 -12.17 5.22
CA SER A 31 -22.22 -13.30 4.30
C SER A 31 -21.60 -14.52 4.98
N THR A 32 -20.66 -14.30 5.91
CA THR A 32 -20.04 -15.38 6.70
C THR A 32 -21.06 -16.03 7.64
N LYS A 33 -21.91 -15.22 8.28
CA LYS A 33 -23.00 -15.71 9.14
C LYS A 33 -23.98 -16.56 8.33
N ASP A 34 -24.41 -16.09 7.16
CA ASP A 34 -25.33 -16.83 6.30
C ASP A 34 -24.75 -18.19 5.85
N CYS A 35 -23.46 -18.24 5.50
CA CYS A 35 -22.77 -19.49 5.18
C CYS A 35 -22.80 -20.46 6.38
N THR A 36 -22.53 -19.95 7.57
CA THR A 36 -22.45 -20.76 8.79
C THR A 36 -23.80 -21.29 9.24
N GLU A 37 -24.87 -20.50 9.07
CA GLU A 37 -26.25 -20.90 9.39
C GLU A 37 -26.84 -21.85 8.33
N SER A 38 -26.49 -21.67 7.05
CA SER A 38 -26.95 -22.53 5.96
C SER A 38 -26.17 -23.87 5.87
N ALA A 39 -24.96 -23.94 6.45
CA ALA A 39 -24.14 -25.14 6.45
C ALA A 39 -24.57 -26.13 7.55
N LYS A 40 -24.86 -27.38 7.18
CA LYS A 40 -24.93 -28.51 8.14
C LYS A 40 -23.60 -28.59 8.92
N LYS A 41 -23.62 -28.98 10.21
CA LYS A 41 -22.46 -28.97 11.15
C LYS A 41 -21.10 -29.39 10.55
N GLN A 42 -21.08 -30.34 9.61
CA GLN A 42 -19.86 -30.82 8.94
C GLN A 42 -19.23 -29.83 7.93
N LYS A 43 -19.96 -28.83 7.43
CA LYS A 43 -19.50 -27.85 6.43
C LYS A 43 -19.13 -26.48 7.03
N GLN A 44 -19.31 -26.26 8.33
CA GLN A 44 -18.94 -24.98 8.97
C GLN A 44 -17.44 -24.69 8.86
N ALA A 45 -16.58 -25.69 9.02
CA ALA A 45 -15.14 -25.56 8.81
C ALA A 45 -14.80 -25.17 7.35
N SER A 46 -15.63 -25.61 6.38
CA SER A 46 -15.46 -25.23 4.97
C SER A 46 -15.82 -23.78 4.73
N CYS A 47 -16.85 -23.24 5.38
CA CYS A 47 -17.20 -21.81 5.30
C CYS A 47 -16.08 -20.93 5.87
N ALA A 48 -15.50 -21.32 7.00
CA ALA A 48 -14.40 -20.58 7.62
C ALA A 48 -13.16 -20.53 6.71
N ASN A 49 -12.79 -21.65 6.10
CA ASN A 49 -11.68 -21.70 5.13
C ASN A 49 -11.98 -20.90 3.85
N PHE A 50 -13.25 -20.88 3.39
CA PHE A 50 -13.63 -20.16 2.19
C PHE A 50 -13.46 -18.65 2.35
N TYR A 51 -13.91 -18.08 3.49
CA TYR A 51 -13.84 -16.64 3.76
C TYR A 51 -12.52 -16.19 4.40
N GLN A 52 -11.58 -17.11 4.62
CA GLN A 52 -10.34 -16.82 5.35
C GLN A 52 -9.57 -15.68 4.67
N LEU A 53 -9.44 -15.71 3.34
CA LEU A 53 -8.65 -14.73 2.60
C LEU A 53 -9.32 -13.35 2.59
N GLU A 54 -10.64 -13.30 2.51
CA GLU A 54 -11.45 -12.09 2.60
C GLU A 54 -11.33 -11.44 3.98
N TRP A 55 -11.43 -12.24 5.05
CA TRP A 55 -11.21 -11.76 6.42
C TRP A 55 -9.81 -11.22 6.63
N TRP A 56 -8.79 -11.90 6.11
CA TRP A 56 -7.42 -11.41 6.14
C TRP A 56 -7.27 -10.08 5.41
N SER A 57 -7.86 -9.95 4.21
CA SER A 57 -7.76 -8.74 3.40
C SER A 57 -8.37 -7.53 4.11
N ILE A 58 -9.54 -7.70 4.72
CA ILE A 58 -10.22 -6.65 5.50
C ILE A 58 -9.42 -6.26 6.75
N TRP A 59 -8.79 -7.21 7.42
CA TRP A 59 -7.92 -6.93 8.57
C TRP A 59 -6.63 -6.20 8.18
N PHE A 60 -5.98 -6.62 7.09
CA PHE A 60 -4.79 -5.95 6.59
C PHE A 60 -5.08 -4.51 6.17
N GLU A 61 -6.19 -4.29 5.46
CA GLU A 61 -6.65 -2.95 5.07
C GLU A 61 -6.88 -2.06 6.30
N PHE A 62 -7.54 -2.58 7.34
CA PHE A 62 -7.76 -1.85 8.59
C PHE A 62 -6.46 -1.38 9.23
N ILE A 63 -5.52 -2.30 9.43
CA ILE A 63 -4.23 -2.01 10.06
C ILE A 63 -3.48 -0.96 9.23
N LEU A 64 -3.50 -1.10 7.90
CA LEU A 64 -2.85 -0.17 7.00
C LEU A 64 -3.45 1.24 7.10
N LEU A 65 -4.78 1.38 7.05
CA LEU A 65 -5.46 2.65 7.20
C LEU A 65 -5.17 3.31 8.56
N VAL A 66 -5.20 2.53 9.64
CA VAL A 66 -4.91 3.02 11.00
C VAL A 66 -3.46 3.50 11.10
N ILE A 67 -2.49 2.72 10.61
CA ILE A 67 -1.07 3.11 10.63
C ILE A 67 -0.86 4.36 9.76
N MET A 68 -1.49 4.45 8.60
CA MET A 68 -1.42 5.67 7.76
C MET A 68 -1.98 6.89 8.50
N ILE A 69 -3.13 6.77 9.16
CA ILE A 69 -3.71 7.87 9.96
C ILE A 69 -2.76 8.30 11.09
N LEU A 70 -2.20 7.35 11.84
CA LEU A 70 -1.27 7.65 12.93
C LEU A 70 0.02 8.31 12.42
N THR A 71 0.54 7.83 11.29
CA THR A 71 1.79 8.33 10.71
C THR A 71 1.60 9.64 9.94
N CYS A 72 0.39 10.01 9.52
CA CYS A 72 0.09 11.29 8.86
C CYS A 72 0.49 12.52 9.68
N PHE A 73 0.56 12.41 11.02
CA PHE A 73 0.99 13.50 11.89
C PHE A 73 2.49 13.49 12.20
N THR A 74 3.24 12.52 11.66
CA THR A 74 4.64 12.30 11.98
C THR A 74 5.54 12.63 10.80
N VAL A 75 6.75 13.11 11.09
CA VAL A 75 7.81 13.34 10.08
C VAL A 75 8.28 12.01 9.45
N ALA A 76 7.94 10.87 10.07
CA ALA A 76 8.24 9.54 9.55
C ALA A 76 7.45 9.17 8.29
N PHE A 77 6.36 9.91 7.97
CA PHE A 77 5.53 9.64 6.79
C PHE A 77 6.33 9.65 5.48
N ASP A 78 7.24 10.61 5.31
CA ASP A 78 8.05 10.72 4.09
C ASP A 78 8.98 9.51 3.88
N ARG A 79 9.51 8.93 4.97
CA ARG A 79 10.36 7.74 4.90
C ARG A 79 9.55 6.45 4.68
N ALA A 80 8.39 6.36 5.31
CA ALA A 80 7.52 5.18 5.22
C ALA A 80 6.66 5.16 3.94
N ARG A 81 6.67 6.25 3.17
CA ARG A 81 5.86 6.43 1.97
C ARG A 81 5.94 5.31 0.95
N HIS A 82 7.15 4.89 0.57
CA HIS A 82 7.33 3.81 -0.40
C HIS A 82 6.79 2.48 0.12
N ILE A 83 6.95 2.24 1.42
CA ILE A 83 6.42 1.06 2.11
C ILE A 83 4.89 1.07 2.04
N PHE A 84 4.25 2.22 2.31
CA PHE A 84 2.80 2.36 2.18
C PHE A 84 2.31 2.12 0.75
N LEU A 85 3.01 2.63 -0.27
CA LEU A 85 2.63 2.39 -1.66
C LEU A 85 2.67 0.91 -2.03
N THR A 86 3.69 0.17 -1.57
CA THR A 86 3.79 -1.27 -1.82
C THR A 86 2.67 -2.04 -1.16
N TYR A 87 2.38 -1.75 0.12
CA TYR A 87 1.31 -2.44 0.84
C TYR A 87 -0.08 -2.04 0.33
N LEU A 88 -0.31 -0.76 -0.01
CA LEU A 88 -1.54 -0.32 -0.66
C LEU A 88 -1.75 -1.06 -1.97
N GLY A 89 -0.72 -1.18 -2.81
CA GLY A 89 -0.79 -1.94 -4.06
C GLY A 89 -1.17 -3.40 -3.83
N MET A 90 -0.50 -4.08 -2.89
CA MET A 90 -0.81 -5.47 -2.52
C MET A 90 -2.24 -5.66 -2.03
N VAL A 91 -2.69 -4.83 -1.08
CA VAL A 91 -4.03 -4.96 -0.50
C VAL A 91 -5.10 -4.58 -1.53
N THR A 92 -4.84 -3.62 -2.42
CA THR A 92 -5.76 -3.29 -3.53
C THR A 92 -6.00 -4.47 -4.46
N VAL A 93 -4.97 -5.26 -4.76
CA VAL A 93 -5.13 -6.49 -5.57
C VAL A 93 -6.02 -7.50 -4.85
N LEU A 94 -5.78 -7.73 -3.55
CA LEU A 94 -6.60 -8.63 -2.73
C LEU A 94 -8.07 -8.17 -2.66
N LEU A 95 -8.30 -6.87 -2.43
CA LEU A 95 -9.65 -6.28 -2.41
C LEU A 95 -10.34 -6.38 -3.77
N THR A 96 -9.60 -6.28 -4.88
CA THR A 96 -10.16 -6.44 -6.23
C THR A 96 -10.62 -7.88 -6.48
N ILE A 97 -9.83 -8.87 -6.04
CA ILE A 97 -10.21 -10.29 -6.10
C ILE A 97 -11.43 -10.54 -5.23
N MET A 98 -11.44 -9.99 -4.01
CA MET A 98 -12.56 -10.06 -3.08
C MET A 98 -13.84 -9.48 -3.70
N ALA A 99 -13.78 -8.25 -4.22
CA ALA A 99 -14.92 -7.60 -4.87
C ALA A 99 -15.47 -8.43 -6.03
N ARG A 100 -14.58 -8.97 -6.87
CA ARG A 100 -14.99 -9.87 -7.96
C ARG A 100 -15.73 -11.08 -7.43
N ASN A 101 -15.21 -11.76 -6.40
CA ASN A 101 -15.85 -12.95 -5.82
C ASN A 101 -17.25 -12.65 -5.26
N PHE A 102 -17.42 -11.53 -4.55
CA PHE A 102 -18.73 -11.12 -4.01
C PHE A 102 -19.72 -10.79 -5.13
N ILE A 103 -19.28 -10.08 -6.17
CA ILE A 103 -20.10 -9.76 -7.34
C ILE A 103 -20.52 -11.06 -8.05
N THR A 104 -19.59 -11.96 -8.35
CA THR A 104 -19.94 -13.22 -9.03
C THR A 104 -20.92 -14.05 -8.20
N ASN A 105 -20.72 -14.13 -6.89
CA ASN A 105 -21.61 -14.88 -5.99
C ASN A 105 -23.01 -14.27 -5.93
N SER A 106 -23.13 -12.93 -5.94
CA SER A 106 -24.44 -12.27 -6.00
C SER A 106 -25.21 -12.62 -7.29
N PHE A 107 -24.54 -12.68 -8.44
CA PHE A 107 -25.19 -13.01 -9.71
C PHE A 107 -25.59 -14.49 -9.82
N THR A 108 -24.78 -15.41 -9.28
CA THR A 108 -25.11 -16.84 -9.29
C THR A 108 -26.28 -17.20 -8.38
N LEU A 109 -26.44 -16.48 -7.26
CA LEU A 109 -27.58 -16.70 -6.36
C LEU A 109 -28.90 -16.25 -6.98
N ILE A 110 -28.88 -15.14 -7.72
CA ILE A 110 -30.05 -14.64 -8.46
C ILE A 110 -30.48 -15.64 -9.55
N SER A 111 -29.52 -16.26 -10.25
CA SER A 111 -29.83 -17.18 -11.35
C SER A 111 -30.26 -18.58 -10.90
N GLN A 112 -29.84 -19.06 -9.73
CA GLN A 112 -30.21 -20.40 -9.23
C GLN A 112 -31.55 -20.44 -8.50
N ASP A 113 -31.85 -19.43 -7.67
CA ASP A 113 -33.07 -19.49 -6.84
C ASP A 113 -34.27 -18.78 -7.47
N GLY A 114 -34.10 -18.08 -8.61
CA GLY A 114 -35.17 -17.32 -9.26
C GLY A 114 -35.79 -16.24 -8.35
N GLN A 115 -35.13 -15.93 -7.24
CA GLN A 115 -35.63 -15.01 -6.22
C GLN A 115 -35.49 -13.56 -6.72
N PRO A 116 -36.47 -12.69 -6.43
CA PRO A 116 -36.38 -11.29 -6.79
C PRO A 116 -35.20 -10.62 -6.08
N PHE A 117 -34.69 -9.54 -6.68
CA PHE A 117 -33.75 -8.62 -6.02
C PHE A 117 -34.31 -8.21 -4.64
N GLY A 118 -33.47 -8.24 -3.59
CA GLY A 118 -33.85 -7.80 -2.24
C GLY A 118 -34.06 -8.90 -1.19
N THR A 119 -33.53 -10.11 -1.40
CA THR A 119 -33.37 -11.06 -0.28
C THR A 119 -32.16 -10.67 0.57
N PHE A 120 -32.26 -10.84 1.90
CA PHE A 120 -31.19 -10.50 2.86
C PHE A 120 -29.81 -11.06 2.48
N LYS A 121 -29.76 -12.24 1.82
CA LYS A 121 -28.54 -12.84 1.31
C LYS A 121 -27.93 -11.99 0.20
N THR A 122 -28.70 -11.69 -0.84
CA THR A 122 -28.26 -10.89 -1.99
C THR A 122 -27.82 -9.49 -1.57
N ASP A 123 -28.51 -8.90 -0.60
CA ASP A 123 -28.18 -7.59 -0.05
C ASP A 123 -26.86 -7.62 0.75
N ALA A 124 -26.58 -8.70 1.49
CA ALA A 124 -25.31 -8.87 2.19
C ALA A 124 -24.12 -9.01 1.22
N TYR A 125 -24.24 -9.85 0.18
CA TYR A 125 -23.19 -9.97 -0.86
C TYR A 125 -23.01 -8.65 -1.62
N SER A 126 -24.09 -7.93 -1.92
CA SER A 126 -24.04 -6.63 -2.60
C SER A 126 -23.40 -5.55 -1.73
N ALA A 127 -23.69 -5.52 -0.43
CA ALA A 127 -23.06 -4.61 0.52
C ALA A 127 -21.55 -4.89 0.68
N ALA A 128 -21.16 -6.17 0.77
CA ALA A 128 -19.76 -6.58 0.82
C ALA A 128 -19.01 -6.17 -0.47
N ALA A 129 -19.62 -6.41 -1.64
CA ALA A 129 -19.09 -5.98 -2.93
C ALA A 129 -18.94 -4.46 -3.01
N ALA A 130 -19.99 -3.71 -2.64
CA ALA A 130 -19.96 -2.24 -2.67
C ALA A 130 -18.87 -1.69 -1.74
N GLY A 131 -18.76 -2.20 -0.51
CA GLY A 131 -17.70 -1.82 0.43
C GLY A 131 -16.31 -2.10 -0.12
N ALA A 132 -16.09 -3.29 -0.69
CA ALA A 132 -14.80 -3.66 -1.29
C ALA A 132 -14.45 -2.78 -2.51
N VAL A 133 -15.43 -2.43 -3.36
CA VAL A 133 -15.22 -1.52 -4.50
C VAL A 133 -14.89 -0.10 -4.02
N LEU A 134 -15.59 0.41 -3.01
CA LEU A 134 -15.31 1.72 -2.43
C LEU A 134 -13.91 1.77 -1.79
N LEU A 135 -13.49 0.68 -1.12
CA LEU A 135 -12.13 0.53 -0.65
C LEU A 135 -11.11 0.53 -1.79
N CYS A 136 -11.35 -0.20 -2.88
CA CYS A 136 -10.47 -0.15 -4.06
C CYS A 136 -10.34 1.27 -4.61
N ILE A 137 -11.46 1.99 -4.77
CA ILE A 137 -11.45 3.38 -5.25
C ILE A 137 -10.64 4.27 -4.30
N THR A 138 -10.84 4.11 -3.00
CA THR A 138 -10.11 4.85 -1.97
C THR A 138 -8.61 4.54 -2.02
N ASN A 139 -8.24 3.27 -2.16
CA ASN A 139 -6.84 2.86 -2.27
C ASN A 139 -6.19 3.39 -3.54
N PHE A 140 -6.87 3.38 -4.68
CA PHE A 140 -6.35 4.02 -5.89
C PHE A 140 -6.13 5.51 -5.70
N ALA A 141 -7.09 6.21 -5.07
CA ALA A 141 -6.93 7.62 -4.75
C ALA A 141 -5.74 7.84 -3.81
N LEU A 142 -5.60 7.06 -2.74
CA LEU A 142 -4.47 7.11 -1.82
C LEU A 142 -3.15 6.82 -2.53
N ILE A 143 -3.07 5.81 -3.39
CA ILE A 143 -1.88 5.51 -4.20
C ILE A 143 -1.52 6.70 -5.09
N ILE A 144 -2.49 7.38 -5.71
CA ILE A 144 -2.23 8.55 -6.55
C ILE A 144 -1.73 9.72 -5.70
N PHE A 145 -2.40 10.07 -4.60
CA PHE A 145 -1.99 11.19 -3.75
C PHE A 145 -0.65 10.93 -3.04
N VAL A 146 -0.46 9.71 -2.52
CA VAL A 146 0.81 9.24 -1.96
C VAL A 146 1.84 8.95 -3.05
N GLY A 147 1.47 8.82 -4.32
CA GLY A 147 2.41 8.73 -5.44
C GLY A 147 2.91 10.10 -5.89
N LEU A 148 2.00 11.07 -6.01
CA LEU A 148 2.29 12.40 -6.54
C LEU A 148 3.30 13.19 -5.70
N GLY A 149 3.18 13.15 -4.38
CA GLY A 149 4.22 13.78 -3.55
C GLY A 149 5.56 13.02 -3.52
N ALA A 150 5.66 11.77 -4.01
CA ALA A 150 6.93 11.04 -4.13
C ALA A 150 7.65 11.44 -5.42
N ALA A 151 6.87 11.80 -6.43
CA ALA A 151 7.37 12.38 -7.68
C ALA A 151 7.76 13.87 -7.55
N ALA A 152 7.32 14.55 -6.48
CA ALA A 152 7.81 15.88 -6.18
C ALA A 152 9.31 15.80 -5.81
N PRO A 153 10.19 16.62 -6.42
CA PRO A 153 11.61 16.59 -6.12
C PRO A 153 11.82 17.00 -4.66
N SER A 154 11.97 16.01 -3.78
CA SER A 154 12.58 16.22 -2.48
C SER A 154 14.01 16.66 -2.75
N ASN A 155 14.33 17.92 -2.49
CA ASN A 155 15.65 18.51 -2.67
C ASN A 155 16.79 17.48 -2.48
N PRO A 156 17.54 17.10 -3.53
CA PRO A 156 18.61 16.10 -3.43
C PRO A 156 19.82 16.56 -2.58
N TYR A 157 19.80 17.78 -2.03
CA TYR A 157 20.89 18.34 -1.25
C TYR A 157 20.98 17.88 0.21
N ALA A 158 20.05 17.06 0.71
CA ALA A 158 20.06 16.63 2.12
C ALA A 158 20.61 15.20 2.37
N SER A 159 21.12 14.49 1.35
CA SER A 159 21.57 13.09 1.53
C SER A 159 22.91 12.75 0.88
N LEU A 160 23.84 13.71 0.75
CA LEU A 160 25.20 13.43 0.30
C LEU A 160 26.25 13.95 1.30
N SER A 161 26.35 13.32 2.48
CA SER A 161 27.56 13.43 3.32
C SER A 161 27.97 12.11 4.00
N ASN A 162 27.53 10.96 3.49
CA ASN A 162 28.03 9.66 3.92
C ASN A 162 28.03 8.69 2.73
N THR A 163 28.92 8.93 1.78
CA THR A 163 29.37 7.92 0.84
C THR A 163 30.51 7.16 1.53
N PRO A 164 30.38 5.86 1.90
CA PRO A 164 31.55 5.05 2.11
C PRO A 164 32.26 4.90 0.76
N ALA A 165 33.54 5.28 0.73
CA ALA A 165 34.38 5.20 -0.44
C ALA A 165 34.33 3.79 -1.05
N PRO A 166 34.25 3.65 -2.39
CA PRO A 166 34.40 2.34 -3.01
C PRO A 166 35.85 1.89 -2.81
N THR A 167 36.03 0.80 -2.07
CA THR A 167 37.29 0.07 -1.97
C THR A 167 37.67 -0.40 -3.38
N SER A 168 38.61 0.29 -4.01
CA SER A 168 39.20 -0.15 -5.28
C SER A 168 39.99 -1.43 -5.03
N LEU A 169 39.60 -2.50 -5.72
CA LEU A 169 40.37 -3.73 -5.77
C LEU A 169 41.68 -3.44 -6.52
N GLN A 170 42.78 -3.33 -5.77
CA GLN A 170 44.11 -3.08 -6.29
C GLN A 170 44.67 -4.37 -6.91
N THR A 171 44.28 -4.67 -8.14
CA THR A 171 44.94 -5.69 -8.96
C THR A 171 46.24 -5.11 -9.49
N GLY A 172 47.37 -5.65 -9.01
CA GLY A 172 48.70 -5.25 -9.46
C GLY A 172 48.93 -5.54 -10.94
N SER A 173 49.45 -4.55 -11.66
CA SER A 173 50.24 -4.77 -12.87
C SER A 173 51.15 -3.56 -13.07
N THR A 174 52.44 -3.82 -13.00
CA THR A 174 53.56 -2.91 -13.20
C THR A 174 53.65 -2.44 -14.65
N ALA A 175 53.68 -1.13 -14.89
CA ALA A 175 54.30 -0.52 -16.06
C ALA A 175 54.88 0.86 -15.67
N PRO A 176 56.09 1.21 -16.14
CA PRO A 176 56.84 2.35 -15.63
C PRO A 176 56.28 3.69 -16.13
N VAL A 177 56.20 4.65 -15.20
CA VAL A 177 55.77 6.03 -15.44
C VAL A 177 56.89 6.79 -16.16
N GLU A 178 56.57 7.35 -17.31
CA GLU A 178 57.40 8.30 -18.06
C GLU A 178 57.55 9.60 -17.23
N GLN A 179 58.73 9.79 -16.64
CA GLN A 179 59.08 10.96 -15.85
C GLN A 179 59.34 12.15 -16.78
N LYS A 180 58.32 12.99 -17.00
CA LYS A 180 58.47 14.24 -17.74
C LYS A 180 59.20 15.27 -16.86
N TYR A 181 60.45 15.52 -17.22
CA TYR A 181 61.37 16.48 -16.60
C TYR A 181 60.75 17.87 -16.50
N GLN A 182 60.65 18.42 -15.29
CA GLN A 182 60.20 19.78 -15.02
C GLN A 182 61.40 20.60 -14.54
N PRO A 183 61.88 21.60 -15.31
CA PRO A 183 63.08 22.34 -14.95
C PRO A 183 62.82 23.28 -13.77
N SER A 184 63.62 23.09 -12.72
CA SER A 184 63.68 23.93 -11.52
C SER A 184 64.12 25.36 -11.88
N THR A 185 63.29 26.34 -11.56
CA THR A 185 63.63 27.76 -11.71
C THR A 185 64.52 28.16 -10.54
N TYR A 186 65.81 28.31 -10.81
CA TYR A 186 66.80 28.84 -9.87
C TYR A 186 66.51 30.33 -9.65
N GLN A 187 66.21 30.72 -8.41
CA GLN A 187 66.11 32.13 -8.00
C GLN A 187 67.24 32.40 -7.01
N PRO A 188 68.33 33.10 -7.39
CA PRO A 188 69.37 33.46 -6.44
C PRO A 188 68.94 34.69 -5.62
N SER A 189 68.92 34.50 -4.30
CA SER A 189 68.80 35.54 -3.29
C SER A 189 70.19 36.10 -2.91
N ASN A 190 70.23 37.42 -2.72
CA ASN A 190 71.28 38.24 -2.08
C ASN A 190 72.47 38.57 -3.01
N PHE A 191 72.91 39.82 -3.17
CA PHE A 191 73.00 40.97 -2.26
C PHE A 191 72.55 42.29 -2.89
#